data_AF-W4UZI0-F1
#
_entry.id   AF-W4UZI0-F1
#
_cell.length_a   1.000
_cell.length_b   1.000
_cell.length_c   1.000
_cell.angle_alpha   90.00
_cell.angle_beta   90.00
_cell.angle_gamma   90.00
#
_symmetry.space_group_name_H-M   'P 1'
#
loop_
_entity.id
_entity.type
_entity.pdbx_description
1 polymer ?
#
loop_
_entity_poly.entity_id
_entity_poly.type
_entity_poly.pdbx_seq_one_letter_code
_entity_poly.pdbx_strand_id
1 'polypeptide(L)'
;MIWDKMWNLNLFPNNVINTEINYYLTKQNTYGLPLDSRRDYSKSDWIMWTAAMSSDQATFEKFIDPLYKYINETQTRVPISDWHETQTGKMTGFKARSVIGGYWMKVLMEKCSKAS
;
A
#
# COMPACT_ATOMS: atom_id res chain seq x y z
N MET A 1 -9.09 -8.44 1.84
CA MET A 1 -7.97 -9.38 2.08
C MET A 1 -7.14 -9.05 3.30
N ILE A 2 -6.72 -7.79 3.52
CA ILE A 2 -5.93 -7.43 4.71
C ILE A 2 -6.59 -7.85 6.04
N TRP A 3 -7.90 -7.59 6.19
CA TRP A 3 -8.66 -7.96 7.40
C TRP A 3 -8.82 -9.47 7.56
N ASP A 4 -8.96 -10.20 6.45
CA ASP A 4 -9.01 -11.66 6.44
C ASP A 4 -7.70 -12.25 6.98
N LYS A 5 -6.55 -11.72 6.51
CA LYS A 5 -5.22 -12.10 7.00
C LYS A 5 -5.02 -11.73 8.48
N MET A 6 -5.42 -10.53 8.89
CA MET A 6 -5.19 -10.02 10.24
C MET A 6 -5.96 -10.79 11.31
N TRP A 7 -7.20 -11.20 11.02
CA TRP A 7 -8.07 -11.91 11.96
C TRP A 7 -8.17 -13.41 11.70
N ASN A 8 -7.43 -13.94 10.72
CA ASN A 8 -7.46 -15.35 10.34
C ASN A 8 -8.89 -15.86 10.06
N LEU A 9 -9.68 -15.07 9.32
CA LEU A 9 -11.09 -15.39 9.05
C LEU A 9 -11.26 -16.53 8.03
N ASN A 10 -10.20 -16.86 7.28
CA ASN A 10 -10.18 -17.89 6.23
C ASN A 10 -11.25 -17.68 5.14
N LEU A 11 -11.52 -16.43 4.79
CA LEU A 11 -12.47 -16.06 3.73
C LEU A 11 -11.91 -16.34 2.33
N PHE A 12 -10.59 -16.21 2.17
CA PHE A 12 -9.89 -16.51 0.92
C PHE A 12 -8.87 -17.63 1.11
N PRO A 13 -8.65 -18.48 0.09
CA PRO A 13 -7.55 -19.45 0.11
C PRO A 13 -6.19 -18.77 0.32
N ASN A 14 -5.34 -19.36 1.16
CA ASN A 14 -4.05 -18.79 1.56
C ASN A 14 -3.10 -18.46 0.38
N ASN A 15 -3.24 -19.15 -0.75
CA ASN A 15 -2.43 -18.90 -1.95
C ASN A 15 -2.82 -17.60 -2.68
N VAL A 16 -4.01 -17.05 -2.45
CA VAL A 16 -4.49 -15.84 -3.15
C VAL A 16 -3.63 -14.63 -2.78
N ILE A 17 -3.31 -14.45 -1.49
CA ILE A 17 -2.46 -13.34 -1.02
C ILE A 17 -1.09 -13.39 -1.70
N ASN A 18 -0.44 -14.55 -1.71
CA ASN A 18 0.87 -14.70 -2.35
C ASN A 18 0.82 -14.46 -3.86
N THR A 19 -0.27 -14.90 -4.50
CA THR A 19 -0.50 -14.66 -5.94
C THR A 19 -0.63 -13.17 -6.23
N GLU A 20 -1.43 -12.44 -5.44
CA GLU A 20 -1.61 -11.00 -5.58
C GLU A 20 -0.33 -10.22 -5.31
N ILE A 21 0.40 -10.54 -4.23
CA ILE A 21 1.68 -9.89 -3.91
C ILE A 21 2.66 -10.04 -5.07
N ASN A 22 2.83 -11.26 -5.58
CA ASN A 22 3.72 -11.52 -6.71
C ASN A 22 3.29 -10.75 -7.96
N TYR A 23 1.99 -10.75 -8.27
CA TYR A 23 1.46 -10.00 -9.40
C TYR A 23 1.69 -8.50 -9.24
N TYR A 24 1.36 -7.92 -8.09
CA TYR A 24 1.50 -6.49 -7.84
C TYR A 24 2.94 -5.99 -7.84
N LEU A 25 3.90 -6.81 -7.40
CA LEU A 25 5.32 -6.49 -7.55
C LEU A 25 5.71 -6.25 -9.02
N THR A 26 5.05 -6.92 -9.98
CA THR A 26 5.30 -6.71 -11.42
C THR A 26 4.68 -5.43 -11.99
N LYS A 27 3.84 -4.73 -11.22
CA LYS A 27 3.05 -3.57 -11.67
C LYS A 27 3.46 -2.25 -11.05
N GLN A 28 4.58 -2.24 -10.32
CA GLN A 28 5.05 -1.05 -9.64
C GLN A 28 5.60 -0.01 -10.61
N ASN A 29 5.18 1.24 -10.40
CA ASN A 29 5.73 2.41 -11.07
C ASN A 29 6.65 3.19 -10.11
N THR A 30 7.30 4.23 -10.63
CA THR A 30 8.28 5.06 -9.90
C THR A 30 7.81 5.55 -8.53
N TYR A 31 6.53 5.88 -8.39
CA TYR A 31 5.94 6.51 -7.21
C TYR A 31 4.84 5.67 -6.56
N GLY A 32 4.75 4.38 -6.88
CA GLY A 32 3.81 3.45 -6.24
C GLY A 32 3.20 2.43 -7.18
N LEU A 33 2.34 1.60 -6.61
CA LEU A 33 1.56 0.58 -7.29
C LEU A 33 0.20 1.16 -7.73
N PRO A 34 -0.20 1.10 -9.01
CA PRO A 34 -1.54 1.52 -9.44
C PRO A 34 -2.66 0.73 -8.76
N LEU A 35 -3.74 1.43 -8.38
CA LEU A 35 -4.93 0.82 -7.77
C LEU A 35 -5.91 0.26 -8.80
N ASP A 36 -5.98 0.87 -9.99
CA ASP A 36 -6.90 0.51 -11.07
C ASP A 36 -6.10 0.03 -12.29
N SER A 37 -6.55 -1.02 -12.97
CA SER A 37 -5.85 -1.54 -14.16
C SER A 37 -5.92 -0.63 -15.39
N ARG A 38 -6.79 0.37 -15.38
CA ARG A 38 -7.04 1.30 -16.51
C ARG A 38 -6.40 2.66 -16.28
N ARG A 39 -5.81 2.90 -15.10
CA ARG A 39 -5.31 4.22 -14.67
C ARG A 39 -4.08 4.06 -13.80
N ASP A 40 -3.11 4.94 -13.96
CA ASP A 40 -1.85 4.87 -13.21
C ASP A 40 -1.88 5.65 -11.89
N TYR A 41 -3.04 5.99 -11.36
CA TYR A 41 -3.14 6.57 -10.03
C TYR A 41 -3.21 5.47 -8.95
N SER A 42 -2.89 5.85 -7.72
CA SER A 42 -3.01 4.96 -6.57
C SER A 42 -3.57 5.66 -5.35
N LYS A 43 -3.87 4.86 -4.32
CA LYS A 43 -4.11 5.34 -2.98
C LYS A 43 -3.05 4.86 -2.02
N SER A 44 -2.46 5.77 -1.25
CA SER A 44 -1.29 5.44 -0.42
C SER A 44 -1.63 4.49 0.74
N ASP A 45 -2.81 4.60 1.34
CA ASP A 45 -3.34 3.65 2.33
C ASP A 45 -3.48 2.24 1.75
N TRP A 46 -3.98 2.12 0.51
CA TRP A 46 -4.12 0.84 -0.15
C TRP A 46 -2.76 0.17 -0.42
N ILE A 47 -1.75 0.93 -0.87
CA ILE A 47 -0.38 0.41 -1.03
C ILE A 47 0.12 -0.14 0.30
N MET A 48 -0.07 0.60 1.40
CA MET A 48 0.36 0.16 2.74
C MET A 48 -0.36 -1.11 3.20
N TRP A 49 -1.65 -1.26 2.90
CA TRP A 49 -2.40 -2.46 3.23
C TRP A 49 -1.93 -3.66 2.41
N THR A 50 -1.71 -3.48 1.11
CA THR A 50 -1.13 -4.51 0.24
C THR A 50 0.25 -4.91 0.73
N ALA A 51 1.14 -3.94 0.98
CA ALA A 51 2.47 -4.18 1.49
C ALA A 51 2.45 -5.00 2.79
N ALA A 52 1.58 -4.65 3.74
CA ALA A 52 1.49 -5.33 5.03
C ALA A 52 1.08 -6.82 4.92
N MET A 53 0.49 -7.23 3.79
CA MET A 53 0.23 -8.65 3.51
C MET A 53 1.46 -9.44 3.03
N SER A 54 2.62 -8.81 2.85
CA SER A 54 3.88 -9.50 2.51
C SER A 54 4.28 -10.52 3.59
N SER A 55 5.00 -11.56 3.18
CA SER A 55 5.54 -12.61 4.07
C SER A 55 6.74 -12.15 4.89
N ASP A 56 7.48 -11.18 4.37
CA ASP A 56 8.79 -10.77 4.89
C ASP A 56 9.01 -9.27 4.68
N GLN A 57 10.02 -8.74 5.38
CA GLN A 57 10.36 -7.33 5.37
C GLN A 57 10.86 -6.85 4.00
N ALA A 58 11.66 -7.65 3.29
CA ALA A 58 12.22 -7.25 1.99
C ALA A 58 11.11 -7.11 0.93
N THR A 59 10.12 -7.99 0.94
CA THR A 59 8.95 -7.90 0.07
C THR A 59 8.06 -6.71 0.44
N PHE A 60 7.88 -6.44 1.74
CA PHE A 60 7.18 -5.25 2.21
C PHE A 60 7.86 -3.96 1.71
N GLU A 61 9.18 -3.85 1.86
CA GLU A 61 9.98 -2.68 1.46
C GLU A 61 9.88 -2.38 -0.03
N LYS A 62 9.81 -3.42 -0.89
CA LYS A 62 9.59 -3.20 -2.34
C LYS A 62 8.33 -2.38 -2.64
N PHE A 63 7.27 -2.47 -1.84
CA PHE A 63 6.07 -1.62 -1.99
C PHE A 63 6.22 -0.24 -1.35
N ILE A 64 7.01 -0.15 -0.28
CA ILE A 64 7.17 1.09 0.45
C ILE A 64 8.17 2.02 -0.22
N ASP A 65 9.23 1.51 -0.85
CA ASP A 65 10.27 2.34 -1.47
C ASP A 65 9.70 3.31 -2.51
N PRO A 66 8.81 2.91 -3.45
CA PRO A 66 8.19 3.85 -4.39
C PRO A 66 7.25 4.86 -3.71
N LEU A 67 6.53 4.46 -2.65
CA LEU A 67 5.66 5.36 -1.89
C LEU A 67 6.50 6.38 -1.08
N TYR A 68 7.60 5.94 -0.48
CA TYR A 68 8.55 6.80 0.22
C TYR A 68 9.17 7.81 -0.75
N LYS A 69 9.57 7.35 -1.95
CA LYS A 69 10.06 8.21 -3.02
C LYS A 69 9.03 9.27 -3.40
N TYR A 70 7.76 8.91 -3.55
CA TYR A 70 6.67 9.85 -3.79
C TYR A 70 6.60 10.94 -2.72
N ILE A 71 6.58 10.54 -1.44
CA ILE A 71 6.48 11.47 -0.31
C ILE A 71 7.67 12.43 -0.30
N ASN A 72 8.87 11.93 -0.64
CA ASN A 72 10.10 12.71 -0.62
C ASN A 72 10.26 13.66 -1.83
N GLU A 73 9.79 13.25 -3.01
CA GLU A 73 10.07 13.95 -4.27
C GLU A 73 8.86 14.71 -4.86
N THR A 74 7.65 14.51 -4.33
CA THR A 74 6.46 15.16 -4.89
C THR A 74 6.59 16.69 -4.89
N GLN A 75 6.31 17.28 -6.04
CA GLN A 75 6.32 18.74 -6.22
C GLN A 75 5.00 19.39 -5.80
N THR A 76 3.99 18.59 -5.44
CA THR A 76 2.67 19.11 -5.06
C THR A 76 2.76 19.84 -3.72
N ARG A 77 2.42 21.13 -3.68
CA ARG A 77 2.48 21.98 -2.48
C ARG A 77 1.22 21.87 -1.60
N VAL A 78 0.89 20.66 -1.17
CA VAL A 78 -0.23 20.35 -0.26
C VAL A 78 0.22 19.36 0.82
N PRO A 79 -0.48 19.24 1.96
CA PRO A 79 -0.29 18.11 2.86
C PRO A 79 -0.39 16.80 2.07
N ILE A 80 0.41 15.80 2.43
CA ILE A 80 0.58 14.58 1.63
C ILE A 80 -0.76 14.06 1.10
N SER A 81 -0.87 13.99 -0.22
CA SER A 81 -2.07 13.48 -0.87
C SER A 81 -2.10 11.97 -0.75
N ASP A 82 -3.26 11.43 -0.39
CA ASP A 82 -3.49 9.99 -0.37
C ASP A 82 -3.98 9.45 -1.72
N TRP A 83 -4.15 10.30 -2.73
CA TRP A 83 -4.44 9.89 -4.11
C TRP A 83 -3.56 10.65 -5.12
N HIS A 84 -2.68 9.91 -5.80
CA HIS A 84 -1.63 10.46 -6.67
C HIS A 84 -1.36 9.59 -7.89
N GLU A 85 -0.79 10.21 -8.93
CA GLU A 85 -0.27 9.53 -10.12
C GLU A 85 1.03 8.79 -9.79
N THR A 86 1.08 7.49 -10.03
CA THR A 86 2.25 6.64 -9.70
C THR A 86 3.43 6.79 -10.66
N GLN A 87 3.21 7.38 -11.84
CA GLN A 87 4.30 7.67 -12.77
C GLN A 87 4.97 9.04 -12.51
N THR A 88 4.20 10.03 -12.02
CA THR A 88 4.67 11.41 -11.90
C THR A 88 4.72 11.96 -10.48
N GLY A 89 4.08 11.29 -9.51
CA GLY A 89 3.98 11.76 -8.13
C GLY A 89 3.11 13.01 -7.97
N LYS A 90 2.37 13.41 -9.01
CA LYS A 90 1.43 14.53 -8.94
C LYS A 90 0.16 14.10 -8.21
N MET A 91 -0.34 14.95 -7.32
CA MET A 91 -1.64 14.75 -6.71
C MET A 91 -2.74 14.67 -7.78
N THR A 92 -3.61 13.68 -7.66
CA THR A 92 -4.86 13.60 -8.43
C THR A 92 -6.01 14.22 -7.64
N GLY A 93 -6.09 13.96 -6.33
CA GLY A 93 -7.13 14.47 -5.44
C GLY A 93 -6.88 14.07 -3.99
N PHE A 94 -7.76 14.47 -3.06
CA PHE A 94 -7.70 14.12 -1.63
C PHE A 94 -6.43 14.51 -0.85
N LYS A 95 -6.57 15.33 0.18
CA LYS A 95 -5.47 15.76 1.05
C LYS A 95 -5.95 15.93 2.48
N ALA A 96 -5.04 15.79 3.45
CA ALA A 96 -5.31 16.00 4.87
C ALA A 96 -6.51 15.19 5.41
N ARG A 97 -6.64 13.93 4.98
CA ARG A 97 -7.71 13.03 5.45
C ARG A 97 -7.19 12.02 6.44
N SER A 98 -8.04 11.58 7.36
CA SER A 98 -7.69 10.58 8.39
C SER A 98 -7.27 9.22 7.83
N VAL A 99 -7.62 8.92 6.58
CA VAL A 99 -7.25 7.66 5.90
C VAL A 99 -5.73 7.43 5.83
N ILE A 100 -4.91 8.49 5.96
CA ILE A 100 -3.45 8.37 6.10
C ILE A 100 -3.03 7.50 7.30
N GLY A 101 -3.92 7.31 8.29
CA GLY A 101 -3.73 6.35 9.37
C GLY A 101 -3.46 4.93 8.88
N GLY A 102 -3.86 4.59 7.64
CA GLY A 102 -3.52 3.34 6.97
C GLY A 102 -2.01 3.05 6.88
N TYR A 103 -1.15 4.06 7.05
CA TYR A 103 0.32 3.87 7.11
C TYR A 103 0.75 3.02 8.30
N TRP A 104 -0.08 2.96 9.35
CA TRP A 104 0.17 2.16 10.53
C TRP A 104 -0.29 0.71 10.41
N MET A 105 -0.78 0.26 9.24
CA MET A 105 -1.32 -1.10 9.06
C MET A 105 -0.32 -2.19 9.45
N LYS A 106 0.95 -2.06 9.04
CA LYS A 106 2.01 -3.03 9.38
C LYS A 106 2.20 -3.13 10.90
N VAL A 107 2.24 -2.00 11.59
CA VAL A 107 2.36 -1.94 13.06
C VAL A 107 1.14 -2.54 13.74
N LEU A 108 -0.06 -2.25 13.25
CA LEU A 108 -1.31 -2.82 13.76
C LEU A 108 -1.28 -4.35 13.66
N MET A 109 -0.95 -4.88 12.47
CA MET A 109 -0.87 -6.33 12.25
C MET A 109 0.12 -7.00 13.20
N GLU A 110 1.32 -6.45 13.35
CA GLU A 110 2.35 -7.01 14.23
C GLU A 110 1.95 -6.97 15.72
N LYS A 111 1.21 -5.95 16.14
CA LYS A 111 0.68 -5.88 17.50
C LYS A 111 -0.43 -6.92 17.72
N CYS A 112 -1.32 -7.08 16.75
CA CYS A 112 -2.39 -8.08 16.83
C CYS A 112 -1.85 -9.51 16.83
N SER A 113 -0.83 -9.82 16.02
CA SER A 113 -0.23 -11.16 15.97
C SER A 113 0.59 -11.54 17.20
N LYS A 114 1.08 -10.56 17.97
CA LYS A 114 1.82 -10.79 19.22
C LYS A 114 0.89 -10.95 20.44
N ALA A 115 -0.38 -10.56 20.30
CA ALA A 115 -1.38 -10.64 21.36
C ALA A 115 -2.16 -11.97 21.36
N SER A 116 -1.97 -12.80 20.33
CA SER A 116 -2.52 -14.14 20.13
C SER A 116 -1.46 -15.21 20.39
#